data_AF-A0A4P5XPI3-F1
#
_entry.id   AF-A0A4P5XPI3-F1
#
_cell.length_a   1.000
_cell.length_b   1.000
_cell.length_c   1.000
_cell.angle_alpha   90.00
_cell.angle_beta   90.00
_cell.angle_gamma   90.00
#
_symmetry.space_group_name_H-M   'P 1'
#
loop_
_entity.id
_entity.type
_entity.pdbx_description
1 polymer ?
#
loop_
_entity_poly.entity_id
_entity_poly.type
_entity_poly.pdbx_seq_one_letter_code
_entity_poly.pdbx_strand_id
1 'polypeptide(L)' 'MSITKRVTVYLDPKLHQCVRRQATKLDQSVSCLVNKALRRALAEDAADLADFEERAGEPSLSFQNVVQDCKRRGKL' A
#
# COMPACT_ATOMS: atom_id res chain seq x y z
N MET A 1 14.42 4.99 22.06
CA MET A 1 15.16 3.84 21.49
C MET A 1 14.15 2.91 20.83
N SER A 2 14.20 2.73 19.52
CA SER A 2 13.30 1.79 18.84
C SER A 2 13.71 0.36 19.19
N ILE A 3 12.95 -0.29 20.06
CA ILE A 3 13.16 -1.70 20.41
C ILE A 3 12.78 -2.52 19.17
N THR A 4 13.76 -3.02 18.43
CA THR A 4 13.53 -3.92 17.31
C THR A 4 13.19 -5.31 17.85
N LYS A 5 12.03 -5.85 17.50
CA LYS A 5 11.67 -7.25 17.80
C LYS A 5 12.17 -8.16 16.68
N ARG A 6 12.85 -9.26 17.04
CA ARG A 6 13.29 -10.28 16.08
C ARG A 6 12.08 -11.10 15.62
N VAL A 7 11.94 -11.27 14.32
CA VAL A 7 10.91 -12.10 13.69
C VAL A 7 11.58 -13.00 12.65
N THR A 8 11.15 -14.25 12.56
CA THR A 8 11.56 -15.18 11.50
C THR A 8 10.41 -15.32 10.51
N VAL A 9 10.67 -15.11 9.23
CA VAL A 9 9.70 -15.28 8.14
C VAL A 9 10.27 -16.19 7.07
N TYR A 10 9.41 -17.00 6.46
CA TYR A 10 9.77 -17.76 5.27
C TYR A 10 9.49 -16.92 4.04
N LEU A 11 10.46 -16.83 3.14
CA LEU A 11 10.32 -16.17 1.85
C LEU A 11 10.37 -17.23 0.75
N ASP A 12 9.56 -17.04 -0.29
CA ASP A 12 9.71 -17.81 -1.52
C ASP A 12 11.17 -17.70 -2.03
N PRO A 13 11.80 -18.80 -2.49
CA PRO A 13 13.20 -18.78 -2.91
C PRO A 13 13.50 -17.77 -4.02
N LYS A 14 12.59 -17.59 -4.99
CA LYS A 14 12.77 -16.62 -6.07
C LYS A 14 12.64 -15.20 -5.53
N LEU A 15 11.67 -14.97 -4.64
CA LEU A 15 11.49 -13.67 -3.99
C LEU A 15 12.73 -13.29 -3.16
N HIS A 16 13.25 -14.21 -2.35
CA HIS A 16 14.46 -13.99 -1.56
C HIS A 16 15.67 -13.64 -2.46
N GLN A 17 15.83 -14.32 -3.60
CA GLN A 17 16.89 -14.01 -4.56
C GLN A 17 16.75 -12.59 -5.13
N CYS A 18 15.54 -12.19 -5.52
CA CYS A 18 15.26 -10.84 -6.02
C CYS A 18 15.55 -9.77 -4.97
N VAL A 19 15.03 -9.94 -3.74
CA VAL A 19 15.22 -8.98 -2.65
C VAL A 19 16.69 -8.90 -2.26
N ARG A 20 17.41 -10.01 -2.23
CA ARG A 20 18.85 -10.02 -1.95
C ARG A 20 19.65 -9.24 -2.99
N ARG A 21 19.35 -9.41 -4.29
CA ARG A 21 19.99 -8.63 -5.36
C ARG A 21 19.70 -7.13 -5.21
N GLN A 22 18.45 -6.78 -4.89
CA GLN A 22 18.06 -5.40 -4.65
C GLN A 22 18.76 -4.80 -3.43
N ALA A 23 18.92 -5.59 -2.36
CA ALA A 23 19.63 -5.20 -1.14
C ALA A 23 21.09 -4.84 -1.44
N THR A 24 21.79 -5.67 -2.22
CA THR A 24 23.15 -5.39 -2.69
C THR A 24 23.22 -4.13 -3.55
N LYS A 25 22.27 -3.93 -4.48
CA LYS A 25 22.24 -2.73 -5.34
C LYS A 25 22.06 -1.44 -4.54
N LEU A 26 21.28 -1.49 -3.45
CA LEU A 26 20.96 -0.32 -2.62
C LEU A 26 21.87 -0.16 -1.40
N ASP A 27 22.88 -1.02 -1.24
CA ASP A 27 23.74 -1.11 -0.05
C ASP A 27 22.94 -1.13 1.26
N GLN A 28 21.88 -1.96 1.29
CA GLN A 28 20.97 -2.11 2.42
C GLN A 28 20.82 -3.57 2.80
N SER A 29 20.40 -3.85 4.04
CA SER A 29 20.08 -5.21 4.45
C SER A 29 18.74 -5.68 3.91
N VAL A 30 18.57 -7.00 3.73
CA VAL A 30 17.28 -7.61 3.38
C VAL A 30 16.19 -7.21 4.39
N SER A 31 16.51 -7.23 5.69
CA SER A 31 15.59 -6.80 6.75
C SER A 31 15.19 -5.33 6.62
N CYS A 32 16.07 -4.45 6.16
CA CYS A 32 15.73 -3.05 5.89
C CYS A 32 14.68 -2.95 4.77
N LEU A 33 14.88 -3.66 3.67
CA LEU A 33 13.94 -3.68 2.55
C LEU A 33 12.58 -4.28 2.93
N VAL A 34 12.57 -5.40 3.66
CA VAL A 34 11.34 -6.03 4.15
C VAL A 34 10.58 -5.09 5.08
N ASN A 35 11.26 -4.44 6.02
CA ASN A 35 10.62 -3.47 6.92
C ASN A 35 10.07 -2.25 6.17
N LYS A 36 10.76 -1.76 5.13
CA LYS A 36 10.26 -0.66 4.29
C LYS A 36 9.01 -1.07 3.52
N ALA A 37 9.01 -2.25 2.91
CA ALA A 37 7.86 -2.77 2.18
C ALA A 37 6.65 -2.94 3.12
N LEU A 38 6.84 -3.50 4.32
CA LEU A 38 5.78 -3.64 5.32
C LEU A 38 5.23 -2.29 5.77
N ARG A 39 6.09 -1.32 6.09
CA ARG A 39 5.63 0.02 6.48
C ARG A 39 4.82 0.69 5.38
N ARG A 40 5.24 0.52 4.12
CA ARG A 40 4.53 1.07 2.98
C ARG A 40 3.16 0.45 2.83
N ALA A 41 3.06 -0.88 2.82
CA ALA A 41 1.77 -1.57 2.72
C ALA A 41 0.81 -1.16 3.84
N LEU A 42 1.29 -1.13 5.09
CA LEU A 42 0.48 -0.71 6.23
C LEU A 42 0.07 0.78 6.19
N ALA A 43 0.91 1.65 5.60
CA ALA A 43 0.57 3.05 5.43
C ALA A 43 -0.48 3.26 4.33
N GLU A 44 -0.41 2.49 3.25
CA GLU A 44 -1.44 2.46 2.20
C GLU A 44 -2.79 1.99 2.79
N ASP A 45 -2.80 0.89 3.54
CA ASP A 45 -4.01 0.40 4.22
C ASP A 45 -4.59 1.43 5.20
N ALA A 46 -3.72 2.11 5.97
CA ALA A 46 -4.15 3.13 6.92
C ALA A 46 -4.74 4.37 6.23
N ALA A 47 -4.20 4.76 5.08
CA ALA A 47 -4.74 5.85 4.28
C ALA A 47 -6.12 5.48 3.72
N ASP A 48 -6.27 4.27 3.18
CA ASP A 48 -7.57 3.78 2.69
C ASP A 48 -8.63 3.79 3.80
N LEU A 49 -8.28 3.31 5.01
CA LEU A 49 -9.19 3.35 6.15
C LEU A 49 -9.57 4.77 6.56
N ALA A 50 -8.62 5.71 6.54
CA ALA A 50 -8.89 7.11 6.85
C ALA A 50 -9.85 7.74 5.82
N ASP A 51 -9.64 7.47 4.52
CA ASP A 51 -10.53 7.92 3.45
C ASP A 51 -11.95 7.33 3.64
N PHE A 52 -12.06 6.07 4.06
CA PHE A 52 -13.35 5.45 4.39
C PHE A 52 -14.06 6.15 5.54
N GLU A 53 -13.33 6.48 6.62
CA GLU A 53 -13.89 7.18 7.79
C GLU A 53 -14.31 8.61 7.45
N GLU A 54 -13.47 9.38 6.72
CA GLU A 54 -13.78 10.74 6.29
C GLU A 54 -15.03 10.79 5.40
N ARG A 55 -15.19 9.77 4.54
CA ARG A 55 -16.27 9.70 3.55
C ARG A 55 -17.51 8.94 4.05
N ALA A 56 -17.51 8.50 5.31
CA ALA A 56 -18.64 7.75 5.89
C ALA A 56 -19.96 8.54 5.88
N GLY A 57 -19.90 9.87 5.87
CA GLY A 57 -21.07 10.76 5.79
C GLY A 57 -21.52 11.11 4.37
N GLU A 58 -20.78 10.71 3.33
CA GLU A 58 -21.14 11.01 1.94
C GLU A 58 -22.41 10.23 1.54
N PRO A 59 -23.38 10.86 0.87
CA PRO A 59 -24.55 10.14 0.37
C PRO A 59 -24.14 9.17 -0.75
N SER A 60 -24.69 7.96 -0.71
CA SER A 60 -24.55 7.01 -1.80
C SER A 60 -25.17 7.58 -3.09
N LEU A 61 -24.37 7.64 -4.16
CA LEU A 61 -24.83 8.08 -5.47
C LEU A 61 -25.16 6.87 -6.34
N SER A 62 -26.26 6.96 -7.10
CA SER A 62 -26.54 5.93 -8.11
C SER A 62 -25.52 6.01 -9.23
N PHE A 63 -25.04 4.86 -9.69
CA PHE A 63 -24.07 4.79 -10.79
C PHE A 63 -24.59 5.51 -12.05
N GLN A 64 -25.89 5.37 -12.35
CA GLN A 64 -26.52 6.06 -13.48
C GLN A 64 -26.39 7.58 -13.38
N ASN A 65 -26.63 8.16 -12.20
CA ASN A 65 -26.54 9.61 -12.00
C ASN A 65 -25.10 10.11 -12.16
N VAL A 66 -24.12 9.33 -11.66
CA VAL A 66 -22.69 9.64 -11.82
C VAL A 66 -22.29 9.61 -13.30
N VAL A 67 -22.70 8.59 -14.06
CA VAL A 67 -22.37 8.47 -15.49
C VAL A 67 -23.00 9.60 -16.31
N GLN A 68 -24.25 9.97 -16.03
CA GLN A 68 -24.91 11.09 -16.69
C GLN A 68 -24.20 12.41 -16.41
N ASP A 69 -23.77 12.64 -15.16
CA ASP A 69 -23.03 13.84 -14.79
C ASP A 69 -21.65 13.92 -15.45
N CYS A 70 -20.91 12.80 -15.52
CA CYS A 70 -19.62 12.74 -16.20
C CYS A 70 -19.72 13.04 -17.70
N LYS A 71 -20.72 12.49 -18.39
CA LYS A 71 -20.99 12.81 -19.82
C LYS A 71 -21.29 14.30 -20.01
N ARG A 72 -22.13 14.88 -19.14
CA ARG A 72 -22.45 16.32 -19.18
C ARG A 72 -21.22 17.20 -18.98
N ARG A 73 -20.25 16.77 -18.16
CA ARG A 73 -18.98 17.47 -17.93
C ARG A 73 -17.91 17.19 -19.00
N GLY A 74 -18.19 16.36 -20.01
CA GLY A 74 -17.25 15.98 -21.06
C GLY A 74 -16.06 15.14 -20.57
N LYS A 75 -16.21 14.44 -19.42
CA LYS A 75 -15.18 13.56 -18.86
C LYS A 75 -15.34 12.09 -19.28
N LEU A 76 -16.38 11.81 -20.07
CA LEU A 76 -16.71 10.53 -20.71
C LEU A 76 -17.19 10.77 -22.13
#